data_AF-A0A1B7NJK5-F1
#
_entry.id   AF-A0A1B7NJK5-F1
#
_cell.length_a   1.000
_cell.length_b   1.000
_cell.length_c   1.000
_cell.angle_alpha   90.00
_cell.angle_beta   90.00
_cell.angle_gamma   90.00
#
_symmetry.space_group_name_H-M   'P 1'
#
loop_
_entity.id
_entity.type
_entity.pdbx_description
1 polymer ?
#
loop_
_entity_poly.entity_id
_entity_poly.type
_entity_poly.pdbx_seq_one_letter_code
_entity_poly.pdbx_strand_id
1 'polypeptide(L)'
;MSIEIPGLRDDDALPVFLAEMMREALMVSGSGEGAEEEEEEEGGEGMTQGLKGRLVINGGWHWRIYIDILLLSPPLSYPLPLLSLTTHLALLSTKLPRLISKDEEDPMFDDDWAAAEYLYPRRQPQQQQQQQQTKAQSSTSSSSSSPLHHLHPFRPPVTLLVISVGDNIIFDPSREEIAVAEAVLAVSVGRGAASNKPDIENENTHHNALKLLSIRTIDPPSRLTNPGIPNSENAATIGFAAGDGGENETSTKMMMMAGAAVDTGEDVAGVWRPRRGGVKRSVVSRIVKMVLKKGGVGEEVMEGLEGVEVG
;
A
#
# COMPACT_ATOMS: atom_id res chain seq x y z
N MET A 1 16.35 2.65 9.55
CA MET A 1 15.46 3.52 8.76
C MET A 1 14.46 4.18 9.69
N SER A 2 14.18 5.47 9.48
CA SER A 2 13.09 6.20 10.13
C SER A 2 12.28 6.95 9.09
N ILE A 3 10.98 7.11 9.36
CA ILE A 3 10.06 7.92 8.57
C ILE A 3 9.47 8.94 9.53
N GLU A 4 9.64 10.22 9.22
CA GLU A 4 9.17 11.32 10.06
C GLU A 4 8.13 12.12 9.30
N ILE A 5 6.96 12.28 9.93
CA ILE A 5 5.85 13.09 9.43
C ILE A 5 5.54 14.08 10.54
N PRO A 6 5.79 15.39 10.36
CA PRO A 6 5.48 16.39 11.36
C PRO A 6 3.97 16.49 11.51
N GLY A 7 3.50 16.36 12.75
CA GLY A 7 2.10 16.60 13.09
C GLY A 7 1.77 18.09 13.04
N LEU A 8 0.48 18.40 12.86
CA LEU A 8 -0.01 19.77 13.06
C LEU A 8 0.02 20.15 14.55
N ARG A 9 -0.06 19.13 15.41
CA ARG A 9 -0.01 19.23 16.87
C ARG A 9 0.83 18.10 17.44
N ASP A 10 1.43 18.33 18.60
CA ASP A 10 2.26 17.34 19.29
C ASP A 10 1.47 16.13 19.83
N ASP A 11 0.14 16.27 19.98
CA ASP A 11 -0.76 15.22 20.47
C ASP A 11 -1.44 14.41 19.35
N ASP A 12 -1.15 14.71 18.08
CA ASP A 12 -1.71 13.97 16.95
C ASP A 12 -0.98 12.64 16.76
N ALA A 13 -1.70 11.54 16.97
CA ALA A 13 -1.16 10.20 16.78
C ALA A 13 -1.17 9.75 15.30
N LEU A 14 -1.95 10.40 14.42
CA LEU A 14 -2.10 9.99 13.02
C LEU A 14 -0.76 9.95 12.27
N PRO A 15 0.13 10.95 12.35
CA PRO A 15 1.45 10.91 11.71
C PRO A 15 2.28 9.69 12.12
N VAL A 16 2.25 9.32 13.39
CA VAL A 16 2.97 8.14 13.91
C VAL A 16 2.41 6.85 13.29
N PHE A 17 1.09 6.71 13.22
CA PHE A 17 0.46 5.57 12.57
C PHE A 17 0.80 5.51 11.08
N LEU A 18 0.71 6.62 10.35
CA LEU A 18 1.06 6.69 8.92
C LEU A 18 2.52 6.27 8.68
N ALA A 19 3.44 6.78 9.49
CA ALA A 19 4.85 6.42 9.42
C ALA A 19 5.08 4.91 9.62
N GLU A 20 4.46 4.31 10.64
CA GLU A 20 4.59 2.87 10.89
C GLU A 20 3.94 2.00 9.80
N MET A 21 2.81 2.43 9.22
CA MET A 21 2.18 1.71 8.10
C MET A 21 3.08 1.68 6.85
N MET A 22 3.71 2.81 6.53
CA MET A 22 4.65 2.90 5.40
C MET A 22 5.94 2.13 5.68
N ARG A 23 6.47 2.25 6.90
CA ARG A 23 7.69 1.55 7.35
C ARG A 23 7.51 0.05 7.28
N GLU A 24 6.39 -0.49 7.74
CA GLU A 24 6.08 -1.93 7.65
C GLU A 24 6.13 -2.41 6.20
N ALA A 25 5.43 -1.74 5.29
CA ALA A 25 5.41 -2.12 3.88
C ALA A 25 6.83 -2.17 3.29
N LEU A 26 7.66 -1.17 3.61
CA LEU A 26 9.04 -1.06 3.13
C LEU A 26 9.97 -2.13 3.71
N MET A 27 9.75 -2.55 4.96
CA MET A 27 10.56 -3.61 5.60
C MET A 27 10.18 -5.01 5.12
N VAL A 28 8.90 -5.26 4.83
CA VAL A 28 8.40 -6.55 4.31
C VAL A 28 8.68 -6.70 2.82
N SER A 29 8.77 -5.58 2.08
CA SER A 29 9.08 -5.62 0.66
C SER A 29 10.48 -6.20 0.42
N GLY A 30 10.53 -7.43 -0.10
CA GLY A 30 11.76 -8.16 -0.39
C GLY A 30 12.12 -9.29 0.58
N SER A 31 11.44 -9.42 1.72
CA SER A 31 11.54 -10.65 2.52
C SER A 31 10.78 -11.77 1.81
N GLY A 32 11.46 -12.47 0.90
CA GLY A 32 10.92 -13.70 0.33
C GLY A 32 10.73 -14.72 1.46
N GLU A 33 9.51 -15.22 1.64
CA GLU A 33 9.17 -16.36 2.53
C GLU A 33 9.74 -17.70 1.98
N GLY A 34 10.82 -17.65 1.21
CA GLY A 34 11.49 -18.81 0.61
C GLY A 34 13.01 -18.78 0.76
N ALA A 35 13.55 -17.90 1.61
CA ALA A 35 14.95 -17.92 2.02
C ALA A 35 15.14 -18.77 3.30
N GLU A 36 14.36 -19.84 3.43
CA GLU A 36 14.70 -20.94 4.31
C GLU A 36 15.37 -22.00 3.41
N GLU A 37 16.66 -22.25 3.67
CA GLU A 37 17.45 -23.37 3.12
C GLU A 37 18.01 -23.25 1.68
N GLU A 38 18.67 -22.15 1.33
CA GLU A 38 19.74 -22.23 0.31
C GLU A 38 21.06 -21.85 0.97
N GLU A 39 21.94 -22.84 1.06
CA GLU A 39 23.29 -22.78 1.61
C GLU A 39 24.07 -21.62 0.96
N GLU A 40 24.93 -20.99 1.76
CA GLU A 40 25.85 -19.93 1.36
C GLU A 40 26.78 -20.41 0.22
N GLU A 41 26.36 -20.27 -1.04
CA GLU A 41 27.30 -20.22 -2.16
C GLU A 41 28.02 -18.86 -2.14
N GLU A 42 29.21 -18.85 -1.52
CA GLU A 42 30.21 -17.81 -1.71
C GLU A 42 30.48 -17.62 -3.20
N GLY A 43 30.00 -16.52 -3.79
CA GLY A 43 30.46 -16.09 -5.12
C GLY A 43 29.47 -15.38 -6.03
N GLY A 44 28.20 -15.24 -5.65
CA GLY A 44 27.22 -14.45 -6.42
C GLY A 44 26.91 -13.11 -5.77
N GLU A 45 27.28 -11.98 -6.38
CA GLU A 45 26.82 -10.62 -6.02
C GLU A 45 25.31 -10.42 -6.33
N GLY A 46 24.45 -11.33 -5.86
CA GLY A 46 23.02 -11.28 -6.01
C GLY A 46 22.41 -10.36 -4.97
N MET A 47 22.02 -9.15 -5.39
CA MET A 47 21.27 -8.20 -4.56
C MET A 47 20.15 -8.92 -3.78
N THR A 48 20.32 -9.01 -2.47
CA THR A 48 19.28 -9.45 -1.53
C THR A 48 18.06 -8.57 -1.78
N GLN A 49 17.06 -9.17 -2.44
CA GLN A 49 15.98 -8.42 -3.08
C GLN A 49 15.17 -7.73 -1.98
N GLY A 50 15.21 -6.40 -1.87
CA GLY A 50 14.54 -5.67 -0.79
C GLY A 50 15.25 -4.36 -0.45
N LEU A 51 14.58 -3.46 0.26
CA LEU A 51 15.23 -2.22 0.70
C LEU A 51 16.37 -2.51 1.69
N LYS A 52 16.15 -3.42 2.65
CA LYS A 52 17.16 -3.80 3.65
C LYS A 52 18.45 -4.29 2.99
N GLY A 53 18.33 -5.19 2.03
CA GLY A 53 19.47 -5.77 1.32
C GLY A 53 20.29 -4.74 0.55
N ARG A 54 19.60 -3.79 -0.09
CA ARG A 54 20.23 -2.69 -0.87
C ARG A 54 20.99 -1.68 -0.02
N LEU A 55 20.66 -1.59 1.27
CA LEU A 55 21.32 -0.66 2.19
C LEU A 55 22.56 -1.28 2.86
N VAL A 56 22.80 -2.58 2.73
CA VAL A 56 23.99 -3.23 3.30
C VAL A 56 25.21 -2.87 2.45
N ILE A 57 26.30 -2.46 3.09
CA ILE A 57 27.60 -2.24 2.44
C ILE A 57 28.47 -3.47 2.64
N ASN A 58 28.69 -3.88 3.89
CA ASN A 58 29.43 -5.08 4.29
C ASN A 58 28.88 -5.60 5.64
N GLY A 59 29.58 -6.54 6.28
CA GLY A 59 29.15 -7.14 7.56
C GLY A 59 29.07 -6.16 8.75
N GLY A 60 29.80 -5.04 8.69
CA GLY A 60 29.83 -4.02 9.76
C GLY A 60 29.03 -2.75 9.45
N TRP A 61 28.84 -2.43 8.16
CA TRP A 61 28.35 -1.14 7.70
C TRP A 61 27.11 -1.25 6.83
N HIS A 62 26.17 -0.33 7.05
CA HIS A 62 24.96 -0.19 6.25
C HIS A 62 24.52 1.27 6.20
N TRP A 63 23.80 1.62 5.14
CA TRP A 63 23.15 2.91 4.99
C TRP A 63 21.94 3.01 5.91
N ARG A 64 21.85 4.12 6.65
CA ARG A 64 20.63 4.51 7.36
C ARG A 64 19.89 5.56 6.56
N ILE A 65 18.75 5.19 5.99
CA ILE A 65 17.85 6.12 5.31
C ILE A 65 16.88 6.80 6.28
N TYR A 66 16.69 8.10 6.10
CA TYR A 66 15.70 8.94 6.78
C TYR A 66 14.75 9.46 5.70
N ILE A 67 13.44 9.28 5.91
CA ILE A 67 12.40 9.78 5.00
C ILE A 67 11.61 10.85 5.74
N ASP A 68 11.90 12.10 5.43
CA ASP A 68 11.23 13.25 6.02
C ASP A 68 10.13 13.72 5.08
N ILE A 69 8.89 13.72 5.57
CA ILE A 69 7.70 14.01 4.77
C ILE A 69 7.14 15.35 5.24
N LEU A 70 6.96 16.30 4.33
CA LEU A 70 6.32 17.57 4.62
C LEU A 70 4.96 17.66 3.93
N LEU A 71 3.88 17.72 4.71
CA LEU A 71 2.53 17.98 4.20
C LEU A 71 2.31 19.50 4.10
N LEU A 72 2.20 20.00 2.87
CA LEU A 72 2.06 21.43 2.61
C LEU A 72 0.64 21.98 2.87
N SER A 73 -0.37 21.12 2.76
CA SER A 73 -1.77 21.49 2.98
C SER A 73 -2.49 20.41 3.77
N PRO A 74 -3.58 20.76 4.47
CA PRO A 74 -4.46 19.77 5.07
C PRO A 74 -4.91 18.74 4.01
N PRO A 75 -4.89 17.44 4.33
CA PRO A 75 -5.23 16.42 3.35
C PRO A 75 -6.74 16.44 3.06
N LEU A 76 -7.10 16.34 1.77
CA LEU A 76 -8.50 16.33 1.33
C LEU A 76 -9.20 15.00 1.62
N SER A 77 -8.45 13.90 1.67
CA SER A 77 -8.87 12.54 2.02
C SER A 77 -7.84 11.91 2.97
N TYR A 78 -7.89 10.60 3.20
CA TYR A 78 -6.89 9.95 4.05
C TYR A 78 -5.51 9.95 3.34
N PRO A 79 -4.45 10.49 3.95
CA PRO A 79 -3.21 10.83 3.23
C PRO A 79 -2.33 9.64 2.83
N LEU A 80 -2.59 8.44 3.37
CA LEU A 80 -1.70 7.28 3.22
C LEU A 80 -1.37 6.88 1.77
N PRO A 81 -2.32 6.81 0.83
CA PRO A 81 -2.00 6.50 -0.58
C PRO A 81 -1.04 7.53 -1.18
N LEU A 82 -1.34 8.82 -0.97
CA LEU A 82 -0.49 9.90 -1.47
C LEU A 82 0.93 9.79 -0.92
N LEU A 83 1.07 9.60 0.39
CA LEU A 83 2.37 9.44 1.05
C LEU A 83 3.13 8.20 0.55
N SER A 84 2.41 7.12 0.30
CA SER A 84 2.99 5.89 -0.22
C SER A 84 3.52 6.07 -1.65
N LEU A 85 2.75 6.71 -2.53
CA LEU A 85 3.16 6.99 -3.91
C LEU A 85 4.33 7.98 -3.97
N THR A 86 4.30 9.05 -3.18
CA THR A 86 5.41 10.02 -3.14
C THR A 86 6.69 9.38 -2.61
N THR A 87 6.58 8.53 -1.58
CA THR A 87 7.73 7.77 -1.05
C THR A 87 8.28 6.78 -2.06
N HIS A 88 7.41 6.10 -2.81
CA HIS A 88 7.83 5.23 -3.90
C HIS A 88 8.68 6.00 -4.92
N LEU A 89 8.19 7.15 -5.41
CA LEU A 89 8.91 7.96 -6.38
C LEU A 89 10.21 8.55 -5.81
N ALA A 90 10.17 9.02 -4.56
CA ALA A 90 11.35 9.54 -3.88
C ALA A 90 12.46 8.47 -3.80
N LEU A 91 12.12 7.25 -3.40
CA LEU A 91 13.04 6.12 -3.35
C LEU A 91 13.57 5.74 -4.74
N LEU A 92 12.75 5.80 -5.78
CA LEU A 92 13.21 5.58 -7.16
C LEU A 92 14.21 6.63 -7.64
N SER A 93 14.08 7.88 -7.17
CA SER A 93 15.00 8.98 -7.49
C SER A 93 16.20 9.10 -6.55
N THR A 94 16.23 8.32 -5.47
CA THR A 94 17.29 8.41 -4.46
C THR A 94 18.58 7.81 -5.01
N LYS A 95 19.66 8.60 -4.93
CA LYS A 95 21.02 8.15 -5.22
C LYS A 95 21.82 7.98 -3.94
N LEU A 96 22.70 7.00 -3.93
CA LEU A 96 23.71 6.78 -2.90
C LEU A 96 25.10 7.06 -3.48
N PRO A 97 26.04 7.62 -2.70
CA PRO A 97 27.44 7.74 -3.10
C PRO A 97 27.99 6.39 -3.58
N ARG A 98 28.73 6.42 -4.69
CA ARG A 98 29.32 5.22 -5.27
C ARG A 98 30.40 4.70 -4.33
N LEU A 99 30.36 3.41 -4.05
CA LEU A 99 31.33 2.77 -3.19
C LEU A 99 32.61 2.46 -4.00
N ILE A 100 33.78 2.78 -3.44
CA ILE A 100 35.09 2.51 -4.04
C ILE A 100 35.69 1.22 -3.46
N SER A 101 35.60 1.03 -2.15
CA SER A 101 36.08 -0.17 -1.45
C SER A 101 35.00 -0.74 -0.52
N LYS A 102 34.80 -2.07 -0.61
CA LYS A 102 33.90 -2.83 0.27
C LYS A 102 34.64 -3.55 1.42
N ASP A 103 35.93 -3.81 1.21
CA ASP A 103 36.63 -4.93 1.86
C ASP A 103 37.52 -4.56 3.06
N GLU A 104 37.38 -3.38 3.66
CA GLU A 104 38.16 -3.02 4.84
C GLU A 104 37.32 -2.31 5.91
N GLU A 105 37.87 -2.25 7.12
CA GLU A 105 37.29 -1.75 8.38
C GLU A 105 36.47 -0.45 8.24
N ASP A 106 36.79 0.38 7.23
CA ASP A 106 36.10 1.64 6.88
C ASP A 106 35.75 1.72 5.37
N PRO A 107 34.46 1.83 4.98
CA PRO A 107 34.04 1.95 3.59
C PRO A 107 34.42 3.31 2.96
N MET A 108 35.05 3.29 1.79
CA MET A 108 35.37 4.51 1.05
C MET A 108 34.35 4.81 -0.06
N PHE A 109 34.02 6.09 -0.22
CA PHE A 109 33.04 6.57 -1.21
C PHE A 109 33.67 7.53 -2.21
N ASP A 110 33.07 7.59 -3.39
CA ASP A 110 33.37 8.57 -4.42
C ASP A 110 32.74 9.93 -4.06
N ASP A 111 33.55 10.99 -4.11
CA ASP A 111 33.11 12.37 -3.85
C ASP A 111 32.33 12.96 -5.03
N ASP A 112 32.42 12.36 -6.23
CA ASP A 112 31.69 12.84 -7.39
C ASP A 112 30.21 12.44 -7.34
N TRP A 113 29.34 13.44 -7.12
CA TRP A 113 27.89 13.25 -7.17
C TRP A 113 27.40 12.72 -8.52
N ALA A 114 28.11 13.01 -9.62
CA ALA A 114 27.76 12.48 -10.93
C ALA A 114 27.96 10.95 -11.03
N ALA A 115 28.85 10.38 -10.20
CA ALA A 115 29.09 8.95 -10.12
C ALA A 115 28.09 8.22 -9.21
N ALA A 116 27.25 8.93 -8.45
CA ALA A 116 26.31 8.35 -7.50
C ALA A 116 25.30 7.40 -8.18
N GLU A 117 25.02 6.27 -7.52
CA GLU A 117 24.21 5.19 -8.05
C GLU A 117 22.79 5.24 -7.49
N TYR A 118 21.79 4.88 -8.29
CA TYR A 118 20.41 4.83 -7.83
C TYR A 118 20.19 3.66 -6.87
N LEU A 119 19.53 3.92 -5.74
CA LEU A 119 19.12 2.90 -4.78
C LEU A 119 18.28 1.80 -5.44
N TYR A 120 17.44 2.20 -6.39
CA TYR A 120 16.65 1.32 -7.23
C TYR A 120 17.11 1.44 -8.69
N PRO A 121 17.53 0.34 -9.34
CA PRO A 121 17.94 0.38 -10.73
C PRO A 121 16.88 1.00 -11.65
N ARG A 122 17.31 1.94 -12.49
CA ARG A 122 16.47 2.52 -13.54
C ARG A 122 16.47 1.61 -14.77
N ARG A 123 15.36 1.61 -15.53
CA ARG A 123 15.38 1.02 -16.87
C ARG A 123 16.37 1.83 -17.69
N GLN A 124 17.41 1.18 -18.22
CA GLN A 124 18.31 1.85 -19.15
C GLN A 124 17.52 2.16 -20.44
N PRO A 125 17.47 3.41 -20.91
CA PRO A 125 16.92 3.70 -22.23
C PRO A 125 17.78 2.98 -23.29
N GLN A 126 17.13 2.31 -24.24
CA GLN A 126 17.74 1.47 -25.28
C GLN A 126 18.88 2.13 -26.08
N GLN A 127 19.07 3.46 -26.00
CA GLN A 127 20.12 4.19 -26.72
C GLN A 127 21.53 3.95 -26.17
N GLN A 128 21.72 3.54 -24.91
CA GLN A 128 23.05 3.21 -24.37
C GLN A 128 23.51 1.78 -24.69
N GLN A 129 22.60 0.87 -25.03
CA GLN A 129 22.97 -0.50 -25.42
C GLN A 129 23.69 -0.55 -26.78
N GLN A 130 23.47 0.42 -27.67
CA GLN A 130 24.17 0.48 -28.96
C GLN A 130 25.60 1.03 -28.86
N GLN A 131 25.95 1.82 -27.84
CA GLN A 131 27.32 2.36 -27.70
C GLN A 131 28.26 1.47 -26.89
N GLN A 132 27.75 0.59 -26.02
CA GLN A 132 28.59 -0.41 -25.33
C GLN A 132 28.93 -1.63 -26.21
N GLN A 133 28.15 -1.93 -27.25
CA GLN A 133 28.48 -2.99 -28.21
C GLN A 133 29.64 -2.63 -29.15
N THR A 134 29.96 -1.36 -29.34
CA THR A 134 31.06 -0.94 -30.23
C THR A 134 32.45 -0.99 -29.61
N LYS A 135 32.59 -1.21 -28.28
CA LYS A 135 33.89 -1.24 -27.60
C LYS A 135 34.35 -2.63 -27.15
N ALA A 136 33.53 -3.67 -27.35
CA ALA A 136 33.81 -5.06 -26.96
C ALA A 136 34.04 -6.02 -28.15
N GLN A 137 34.37 -5.48 -29.33
CA GLN A 137 34.72 -6.28 -30.51
C GLN A 137 36.25 -6.37 -30.67
N SER A 138 36.96 -6.91 -29.68
CA SER A 138 38.36 -7.31 -29.89
C SER A 138 38.86 -8.44 -28.98
N SER A 139 38.00 -9.41 -28.64
CA SER A 139 38.50 -10.73 -28.19
C SER A 139 37.45 -11.81 -28.39
N THR A 140 37.71 -12.64 -29.40
CA THR A 140 37.05 -13.92 -29.68
C THR A 140 37.26 -14.93 -28.54
N SER A 141 36.18 -15.33 -27.89
CA SER A 141 35.96 -16.72 -27.46
C SER A 141 34.48 -16.94 -27.19
N SER A 142 33.92 -17.92 -27.89
CA SER A 142 32.54 -18.38 -27.83
C SER A 142 32.15 -18.90 -26.44
N SER A 143 31.33 -18.13 -25.73
CA SER A 143 30.35 -18.67 -24.78
C SER A 143 29.00 -18.05 -25.10
N SER A 144 28.02 -18.90 -25.33
CA SER A 144 26.64 -18.52 -25.62
C SER A 144 26.04 -17.79 -24.43
N SER A 145 26.18 -16.46 -24.38
CA SER A 145 25.45 -15.63 -23.44
C SER A 145 23.99 -15.61 -23.86
N SER A 146 23.17 -16.40 -23.19
CA SER A 146 21.71 -16.33 -23.24
C SER A 146 21.26 -14.87 -23.12
N PRO A 147 20.21 -14.43 -23.85
CA PRO A 147 19.75 -13.05 -23.76
C PRO A 147 19.32 -12.79 -22.33
N LEU A 148 19.92 -11.79 -21.68
CA LEU A 148 19.54 -11.30 -20.35
C LEU A 148 18.03 -11.01 -20.38
N HIS A 149 17.24 -11.91 -19.81
CA HIS A 149 15.81 -11.72 -19.65
C HIS A 149 15.59 -10.41 -18.89
N HIS A 150 14.62 -9.60 -19.35
CA HIS A 150 14.19 -8.37 -18.72
C HIS A 150 13.67 -8.64 -17.30
N LEU A 151 14.57 -8.81 -16.34
CA LEU A 151 14.25 -8.82 -14.92
C LEU A 151 13.71 -7.42 -14.61
N HIS A 152 12.39 -7.29 -14.52
CA HIS A 152 11.78 -6.06 -14.07
C HIS A 152 12.43 -5.68 -12.74
N PRO A 153 13.07 -4.50 -12.63
CA PRO A 153 13.78 -4.13 -11.42
C PRO A 153 12.79 -4.13 -10.26
N PHE A 154 13.21 -4.73 -9.13
CA PHE A 154 12.49 -4.65 -7.88
C PHE A 154 12.14 -3.18 -7.59
N ARG A 155 10.91 -2.91 -7.16
CA ARG A 155 10.37 -1.57 -6.94
C ARG A 155 9.96 -1.38 -5.47
N PRO A 156 9.97 -0.15 -4.95
CA PRO A 156 9.37 0.13 -3.65
C PRO A 156 7.90 -0.33 -3.63
N PRO A 157 7.39 -0.74 -2.47
CA PRO A 157 5.99 -1.11 -2.31
C PRO A 157 5.07 0.11 -2.42
N VAL A 158 3.78 -0.15 -2.62
CA VAL A 158 2.71 0.86 -2.57
C VAL A 158 1.59 0.40 -1.65
N THR A 159 0.94 1.35 -0.98
CA THR A 159 -0.19 1.10 -0.10
C THR A 159 -1.45 1.73 -0.69
N LEU A 160 -2.41 0.89 -1.05
CA LEU A 160 -3.71 1.29 -1.57
C LEU A 160 -4.70 1.46 -0.43
N LEU A 161 -5.53 2.50 -0.49
CA LEU A 161 -6.65 2.66 0.43
C LEU A 161 -7.93 2.15 -0.23
N VAL A 162 -8.67 1.33 0.50
CA VAL A 162 -9.88 0.68 0.03
C VAL A 162 -10.95 0.79 1.10
N ILE A 163 -12.17 1.16 0.72
CA ILE A 163 -13.33 1.11 1.61
C ILE A 163 -14.32 0.04 1.18
N SER A 164 -15.13 -0.41 2.13
CA SER A 164 -16.32 -1.19 1.85
C SER A 164 -17.58 -0.51 2.39
N VAL A 165 -18.64 -0.49 1.57
CA VAL A 165 -20.00 -0.10 1.97
C VAL A 165 -20.91 -1.27 1.59
N GLY A 166 -21.29 -2.08 2.56
CA GLY A 166 -21.94 -3.37 2.32
C GLY A 166 -21.04 -4.30 1.51
N ASP A 167 -21.47 -4.64 0.30
CA ASP A 167 -20.71 -5.47 -0.65
C ASP A 167 -19.97 -4.67 -1.72
N ASN A 168 -20.13 -3.34 -1.73
CA ASN A 168 -19.43 -2.45 -2.64
C ASN A 168 -18.02 -2.16 -2.15
N ILE A 169 -17.06 -2.11 -3.08
CA ILE A 169 -15.65 -1.89 -2.81
C ILE A 169 -15.20 -0.70 -3.65
N ILE A 170 -14.61 0.30 -3.01
CA ILE A 170 -14.16 1.54 -3.65
C ILE A 170 -12.68 1.75 -3.33
N PHE A 171 -11.89 2.04 -4.36
CA PHE A 171 -10.46 2.34 -4.27
C PHE A 171 -10.24 3.85 -4.34
N ASP A 172 -9.22 4.34 -3.63
CA ASP A 172 -8.89 5.77 -3.52
C ASP A 172 -10.09 6.67 -3.15
N PRO A 173 -10.75 6.37 -2.01
CA PRO A 173 -12.00 7.02 -1.66
C PRO A 173 -11.81 8.49 -1.26
N SER A 174 -12.82 9.30 -1.58
CA SER A 174 -12.93 10.68 -1.09
C SER A 174 -13.21 10.72 0.42
N ARG A 175 -13.06 11.89 1.03
CA ARG A 175 -13.39 12.09 2.45
C ARG A 175 -14.86 11.79 2.76
N GLU A 176 -15.75 12.17 1.86
CA GLU A 176 -17.19 11.93 1.97
C GLU A 176 -17.51 10.44 1.88
N GLU A 177 -16.81 9.71 1.00
CA GLU A 177 -16.95 8.26 0.87
C GLU A 177 -16.42 7.51 2.10
N ILE A 178 -15.29 7.97 2.67
CA ILE A 178 -14.74 7.43 3.92
C ILE A 178 -15.70 7.68 5.09
N ALA A 179 -16.39 8.83 5.11
CA ALA A 179 -17.30 9.19 6.21
C ALA A 179 -18.48 8.23 6.35
N VAL A 180 -18.91 7.60 5.26
CA VAL A 180 -20.00 6.61 5.23
C VAL A 180 -19.50 5.15 5.14
N ALA A 181 -18.19 4.95 5.05
CA ALA A 181 -17.60 3.62 4.89
C ALA A 181 -17.86 2.73 6.11
N GLU A 182 -18.27 1.48 5.89
CA GLU A 182 -18.41 0.50 6.98
C GLU A 182 -17.04 0.02 7.47
N ALA A 183 -16.06 -0.02 6.57
CA ALA A 183 -14.68 -0.32 6.88
C ALA A 183 -13.72 0.34 5.90
N VAL A 184 -12.52 0.64 6.39
CA VAL A 184 -11.41 1.19 5.64
C VAL A 184 -10.21 0.24 5.82
N LEU A 185 -9.59 -0.16 4.72
CA LEU A 185 -8.42 -1.04 4.69
C LEU A 185 -7.28 -0.37 3.92
N ALA A 186 -6.10 -0.39 4.52
CA ALA A 186 -4.84 -0.09 3.85
C ALA A 186 -4.20 -1.40 3.39
N VAL A 187 -4.02 -1.56 2.08
CA VAL A 187 -3.51 -2.78 1.45
C VAL A 187 -2.16 -2.49 0.82
N SER A 188 -1.10 -2.98 1.42
CA SER A 188 0.28 -2.80 0.94
C SER A 188 0.67 -3.93 0.00
N VAL A 189 1.17 -3.58 -1.18
CA VAL A 189 1.62 -4.51 -2.20
C VAL A 189 3.01 -4.17 -2.69
N GLY A 190 3.75 -5.19 -3.11
CA GLY A 190 5.06 -5.05 -3.74
C GLY A 190 5.22 -6.09 -4.85
N ARG A 191 6.28 -5.98 -5.65
CA ARG A 191 6.60 -7.05 -6.61
C ARG A 191 7.28 -8.20 -5.89
N GLY A 192 6.78 -9.41 -6.12
CA GLY A 192 7.46 -10.63 -5.70
C GLY A 192 8.68 -10.90 -6.58
N ALA A 193 9.63 -11.67 -6.04
CA ALA A 193 10.65 -12.31 -6.86
C ALA A 193 9.95 -13.19 -7.90
N ALA A 194 10.43 -13.18 -9.15
CA ALA A 194 9.96 -14.13 -10.16
C ALA A 194 10.17 -15.54 -9.61
N SER A 195 9.10 -16.22 -9.21
CA SER A 195 9.18 -17.64 -8.95
C SER A 195 9.45 -18.31 -10.29
N ASN A 196 10.61 -18.93 -10.45
CA ASN A 196 10.94 -19.79 -11.60
C ASN A 196 10.11 -21.08 -11.63
N LYS A 197 8.90 -21.12 -11.05
CA LYS A 197 7.99 -22.25 -11.23
C LYS A 197 7.37 -22.11 -12.62
N PRO A 198 7.63 -23.07 -13.54
CA PRO A 198 6.92 -23.08 -14.81
C PRO A 198 5.47 -23.44 -14.53
N ASP A 199 4.58 -22.45 -14.55
CA ASP A 199 3.15 -22.71 -14.65
C ASP A 199 2.90 -23.31 -16.03
N ILE A 200 2.63 -24.63 -16.08
CA ILE A 200 2.49 -25.45 -17.29
C ILE A 200 1.29 -25.03 -18.18
N GLU A 201 0.53 -23.98 -17.83
CA GLU A 201 -0.71 -23.63 -18.55
C GLU A 201 -0.74 -22.26 -19.24
N ASN A 202 0.31 -21.43 -19.24
CA ASN A 202 0.30 -20.18 -20.04
C ASN A 202 1.71 -19.70 -20.44
N GLU A 203 2.17 -20.07 -21.65
CA GLU A 203 3.48 -19.75 -22.23
C GLU A 203 3.77 -18.26 -22.56
N ASN A 204 3.06 -17.27 -21.99
CA ASN A 204 3.24 -15.85 -22.39
C ASN A 204 3.20 -14.81 -21.25
N THR A 205 3.43 -15.18 -19.99
CA THR A 205 3.26 -14.24 -18.86
C THR A 205 4.34 -14.35 -17.78
N HIS A 206 5.59 -14.09 -18.13
CA HIS A 206 6.64 -13.83 -17.13
C HIS A 206 6.62 -12.36 -16.65
N HIS A 207 5.48 -11.90 -16.14
CA HIS A 207 5.42 -10.63 -15.39
C HIS A 207 5.53 -10.93 -13.89
N ASN A 208 6.38 -10.19 -13.17
CA ASN A 208 6.54 -10.33 -11.72
C ASN A 208 5.20 -10.14 -11.01
N ALA A 209 4.64 -11.23 -10.50
CA ALA A 209 3.36 -11.21 -9.80
C ALA A 209 3.44 -10.28 -8.58
N LEU A 210 2.37 -9.52 -8.36
CA LEU A 210 2.24 -8.71 -7.16
C LEU A 210 2.06 -9.61 -5.94
N LYS A 211 2.76 -9.27 -4.87
CA LYS A 211 2.66 -9.90 -3.56
C LYS A 211 1.97 -8.95 -2.60
N LEU A 212 1.03 -9.48 -1.83
CA LEU A 212 0.46 -8.80 -0.68
C LEU A 212 1.50 -8.77 0.46
N LEU A 213 1.78 -7.58 0.98
CA LEU A 213 2.76 -7.38 2.05
C LEU A 213 2.07 -7.23 3.41
N SER A 214 1.06 -6.36 3.50
CA SER A 214 0.29 -6.18 4.71
C SER A 214 -1.13 -5.66 4.42
N ILE A 215 -2.05 -5.94 5.35
CA ILE A 215 -3.39 -5.35 5.38
C ILE A 215 -3.61 -4.76 6.77
N ARG A 216 -3.95 -3.48 6.83
CA ARG A 216 -4.32 -2.80 8.08
C ARG A 216 -5.73 -2.28 8.02
N THR A 217 -6.46 -2.44 9.11
CA THR A 217 -7.78 -1.83 9.26
C THR A 217 -7.62 -0.46 9.87
N ILE A 218 -8.29 0.53 9.29
CA ILE A 218 -8.36 1.90 9.78
C ILE A 218 -9.80 2.11 10.27
N ASP A 219 -9.97 2.75 11.43
CA ASP A 219 -11.30 3.04 11.95
C ASP A 219 -11.97 4.14 11.12
N PRO A 220 -13.11 3.85 10.45
CA PRO A 220 -13.84 4.87 9.72
C PRO A 220 -14.58 5.82 10.67
N PRO A 221 -14.77 7.10 10.29
CA PRO A 221 -15.57 8.06 11.05
C PRO A 221 -17.02 7.60 11.29
N SER A 222 -17.54 6.77 10.38
CA SER A 222 -18.89 6.20 10.42
C SER A 222 -19.18 5.47 11.75
N ARG A 223 -18.17 4.83 12.37
CA ARG A 223 -18.31 4.12 13.66
C ARG A 223 -18.58 5.05 14.85
N LEU A 224 -18.24 6.33 14.72
CA LEU A 224 -18.46 7.34 15.75
C LEU A 224 -19.84 8.01 15.64
N THR A 225 -20.63 7.65 14.62
CA THR A 225 -21.97 8.20 14.44
C THR A 225 -23.00 7.37 15.19
N ASN A 226 -23.96 8.03 15.84
CA ASN A 226 -25.10 7.35 16.45
C ASN A 226 -25.96 6.70 15.35
N PRO A 227 -26.61 5.56 15.63
CA PRO A 227 -27.59 5.02 14.72
C PRO A 227 -28.72 6.04 14.50
N GLY A 228 -29.25 6.06 13.28
CA GLY A 228 -30.45 6.80 12.94
C GLY A 228 -31.67 6.27 13.70
N ILE A 229 -32.67 7.14 13.85
CA ILE A 229 -33.94 6.80 14.47
C ILE A 229 -34.95 6.52 13.33
N PRO A 230 -35.61 5.36 13.29
CA PRO A 230 -36.67 5.08 12.32
C PRO A 230 -37.79 6.12 12.37
N ASN A 231 -38.41 6.44 11.22
CA ASN A 231 -39.51 7.40 11.15
C ASN A 231 -40.72 7.03 12.04
N SER A 232 -40.93 5.73 12.27
CA SER A 232 -41.96 5.19 13.17
C SER A 232 -41.74 5.55 14.65
N GLU A 233 -40.49 5.79 15.03
CA GLU A 233 -40.07 6.11 16.41
C GLU A 233 -39.67 7.59 16.57
N ASN A 234 -39.51 8.30 15.46
CA ASN A 234 -39.13 9.70 15.46
C ASN A 234 -40.35 10.57 15.84
N ALA A 235 -40.25 11.22 17.01
CA ALA A 235 -41.27 12.11 17.56
C ALA A 235 -41.71 13.23 16.60
N ALA A 236 -40.82 13.68 15.70
CA ALA A 236 -41.13 14.71 14.71
C ALA A 236 -42.05 14.21 13.58
N THR A 237 -42.02 12.92 13.23
CA THR A 237 -42.85 12.31 12.17
C THR A 237 -44.15 11.71 12.69
N ILE A 238 -44.20 11.29 13.96
CA ILE A 238 -45.39 10.70 14.58
C ILE A 238 -46.60 11.66 14.53
N GLY A 239 -46.37 12.97 14.61
CA GLY A 239 -47.43 13.98 14.52
C GLY A 239 -47.99 14.24 13.11
N PHE A 240 -47.28 13.87 12.05
CA PHE A 240 -47.74 14.07 10.66
C PHE A 240 -48.57 12.89 10.13
N ALA A 241 -48.35 11.68 10.63
CA ALA A 241 -49.15 10.51 10.27
C ALA A 241 -50.52 10.46 10.98
N ALA A 242 -50.71 11.25 12.04
CA ALA A 242 -51.98 11.38 12.79
C ALA A 242 -52.92 12.46 12.21
N GLY A 243 -52.62 12.99 11.03
CA GLY A 243 -53.38 14.03 10.35
C GLY A 243 -54.48 13.51 9.40
N ASP A 244 -55.12 12.38 9.68
CA ASP A 244 -56.44 12.04 9.08
C ASP A 244 -57.14 10.91 9.86
N GLY A 245 -57.80 11.25 10.97
CA GLY A 245 -58.82 10.38 11.55
C GLY A 245 -58.82 10.26 13.07
N GLY A 246 -59.77 10.96 13.69
CA GLY A 246 -60.53 10.44 14.83
C GLY A 246 -59.83 10.43 16.18
N GLU A 247 -60.25 11.36 17.04
CA GLU A 247 -60.08 11.35 18.48
C GLU A 247 -60.37 9.96 19.07
N ASN A 248 -59.37 9.33 19.70
CA ASN A 248 -59.63 8.27 20.67
C ASN A 248 -58.61 8.32 21.80
N GLU A 249 -59.07 8.75 22.97
CA GLU A 249 -58.33 8.99 24.22
C GLU A 249 -57.92 7.69 24.94
N THR A 250 -57.31 6.73 24.25
CA THR A 250 -56.78 5.50 24.89
C THR A 250 -55.26 5.34 24.81
N SER A 251 -54.56 6.27 24.15
CA SER A 251 -53.14 6.14 23.84
C SER A 251 -52.17 6.50 24.98
N THR A 252 -52.64 7.07 26.09
CA THR A 252 -51.77 7.56 27.17
C THR A 252 -51.09 6.44 27.97
N LYS A 253 -51.58 5.20 27.91
CA LYS A 253 -51.03 4.07 28.69
C LYS A 253 -49.90 3.31 28.00
N MET A 254 -49.66 3.55 26.71
CA MET A 254 -48.57 2.91 25.96
C MET A 254 -47.27 3.74 25.96
N MET A 255 -47.33 4.98 26.45
CA MET A 255 -46.23 5.95 26.40
C MET A 255 -45.15 5.73 27.49
N MET A 256 -45.42 4.95 28.55
CA MET A 256 -44.48 4.70 29.65
C MET A 256 -43.56 3.48 29.47
N MET A 257 -43.65 2.75 28.35
CA MET A 257 -42.74 1.61 28.04
C MET A 257 -41.79 1.87 26.86
N ALA A 258 -41.90 3.03 26.19
CA ALA A 258 -41.07 3.37 25.02
C ALA A 258 -39.70 4.00 25.40
N GLY A 259 -39.30 3.95 26.67
CA GLY A 259 -38.07 4.57 27.17
C GLY A 259 -36.79 3.76 26.99
N ALA A 260 -36.88 2.54 26.47
CA ALA A 260 -35.72 1.71 26.17
C ALA A 260 -36.06 0.80 24.99
N ALA A 261 -35.99 1.34 23.77
CA ALA A 261 -35.96 0.50 22.58
C ALA A 261 -34.73 -0.42 22.71
N VAL A 262 -34.98 -1.67 23.08
CA VAL A 262 -33.99 -2.74 23.02
C VAL A 262 -33.59 -2.85 21.56
N ASP A 263 -32.32 -2.53 21.29
CA ASP A 263 -31.73 -2.65 19.97
C ASP A 263 -31.82 -4.11 19.50
N THR A 264 -32.82 -4.40 18.67
CA THR A 264 -33.07 -5.74 18.14
C THR A 264 -32.02 -6.19 17.13
N GLY A 265 -31.11 -5.30 16.71
CA GLY A 265 -30.08 -5.59 15.72
C GLY A 265 -30.62 -5.80 14.30
N GLU A 266 -31.92 -5.53 14.06
CA GLU A 266 -32.51 -5.65 12.73
C GLU A 266 -32.21 -4.41 11.87
N ASP A 267 -31.72 -4.65 10.65
CA ASP A 267 -31.43 -3.61 9.66
C ASP A 267 -32.75 -3.03 9.12
N VAL A 268 -33.16 -1.88 9.64
CA VAL A 268 -34.33 -1.14 9.13
C VAL A 268 -33.92 -0.36 7.89
N ALA A 269 -34.54 -0.66 6.75
CA ALA A 269 -34.26 0.00 5.48
C ALA A 269 -34.40 1.53 5.59
N GLY A 270 -33.40 2.27 5.09
CA GLY A 270 -33.38 3.74 5.11
C GLY A 270 -32.94 4.36 6.44
N VAL A 271 -32.67 3.55 7.47
CA VAL A 271 -32.14 4.02 8.76
C VAL A 271 -30.65 3.70 8.81
N TRP A 272 -29.83 4.75 8.86
CA TRP A 272 -28.39 4.58 9.03
C TRP A 272 -28.09 3.83 10.33
N ARG A 273 -27.21 2.84 10.29
CA ARG A 273 -26.68 2.20 11.49
C ARG A 273 -25.18 1.97 11.29
N PRO A 274 -24.32 2.37 12.25
CA PRO A 274 -22.93 2.02 12.20
C PRO A 274 -22.80 0.51 12.28
N ARG A 275 -22.00 -0.08 11.39
CA ARG A 275 -21.78 -1.51 11.37
C ARG A 275 -21.10 -1.96 12.66
N ARG A 276 -21.69 -2.95 13.34
CA ARG A 276 -21.10 -3.55 14.53
C ARG A 276 -20.29 -4.79 14.14
N GLY A 277 -19.04 -4.86 14.58
CA GLY A 277 -18.11 -5.96 14.31
C GLY A 277 -17.16 -5.72 13.13
N GLY A 278 -16.43 -6.78 12.74
CA GLY A 278 -15.40 -6.73 11.70
C GLY A 278 -15.91 -6.94 10.27
N VAL A 279 -15.08 -6.66 9.27
CA VAL A 279 -15.38 -6.85 7.84
C VAL A 279 -15.62 -8.33 7.53
N LYS A 280 -16.58 -8.64 6.63
CA LYS A 280 -16.79 -10.02 6.16
C LYS A 280 -15.50 -10.53 5.50
N ARG A 281 -15.06 -11.75 5.85
CA ARG A 281 -13.86 -12.37 5.24
C ARG A 281 -13.97 -12.48 3.71
N SER A 282 -15.18 -12.69 3.19
CA SER A 282 -15.45 -12.68 1.74
C SER A 282 -15.18 -11.33 1.08
N VAL A 283 -15.49 -10.22 1.74
CA VAL A 283 -15.19 -8.86 1.27
C VAL A 283 -13.68 -8.66 1.22
N VAL A 284 -12.96 -8.99 2.30
CA VAL A 284 -11.49 -8.90 2.33
C VAL A 284 -10.85 -9.75 1.23
N SER A 285 -11.31 -10.99 1.04
CA SER A 285 -10.83 -11.87 -0.04
C SER A 285 -11.08 -11.28 -1.43
N ARG A 286 -12.24 -10.64 -1.67
CA ARG A 286 -12.52 -9.93 -2.94
C ARG A 286 -11.60 -8.73 -3.13
N ILE A 287 -11.35 -7.94 -2.08
CA ILE A 287 -10.42 -6.80 -2.13
C ILE A 287 -9.03 -7.28 -2.55
N VAL A 288 -8.49 -8.29 -1.85
CA VAL A 288 -7.17 -8.86 -2.17
C VAL A 288 -7.13 -9.39 -3.60
N LYS A 289 -8.19 -10.09 -4.04
CA LYS A 289 -8.28 -10.58 -5.42
C LYS A 289 -8.29 -9.45 -6.45
N MET A 290 -9.00 -8.35 -6.20
CA MET A 290 -9.04 -7.21 -7.13
C MET A 290 -7.72 -6.45 -7.20
N VAL A 291 -6.96 -6.43 -6.09
CA VAL A 291 -5.63 -5.82 -6.03
C VAL A 291 -4.58 -6.68 -6.73
N LEU A 292 -4.57 -7.99 -6.50
CA LEU A 292 -3.50 -8.89 -6.97
C LEU A 292 -3.76 -9.57 -8.32
N LYS A 293 -5.00 -9.59 -8.81
CA LYS A 293 -5.30 -10.18 -10.13
C LYS A 293 -4.51 -9.47 -11.23
N LYS A 294 -4.22 -10.20 -12.30
CA LYS A 294 -3.67 -9.59 -13.52
C LYS A 294 -4.65 -8.55 -14.09
N GLY A 295 -4.15 -7.37 -14.47
CA GLY A 295 -4.96 -6.20 -14.83
C GLY A 295 -5.84 -5.73 -13.66
N GLY A 296 -5.40 -5.96 -12.44
CA GLY A 296 -6.03 -5.47 -11.21
C GLY A 296 -5.51 -4.09 -10.83
N VAL A 297 -6.14 -3.49 -9.82
CA VAL A 297 -5.82 -2.12 -9.39
C VAL A 297 -4.35 -2.00 -8.94
N GLY A 298 -3.82 -3.04 -8.28
CA GLY A 298 -2.41 -3.03 -7.88
C GLY A 298 -1.46 -3.02 -9.07
N GLU A 299 -1.78 -3.74 -10.15
CA GLU A 299 -0.93 -3.80 -11.33
C GLU A 299 -1.00 -2.50 -12.12
N GLU A 300 -2.21 -1.95 -12.30
CA GLU A 300 -2.42 -0.64 -12.94
C GLU A 300 -1.65 0.48 -12.25
N VAL A 301 -1.68 0.54 -10.91
CA VAL A 301 -0.95 1.56 -10.14
C VAL A 301 0.57 1.36 -10.26
N MET A 302 1.06 0.12 -10.13
CA MET A 302 2.49 -0.17 -10.22
C MET A 302 3.04 0.06 -11.63
N GLU A 303 2.27 -0.26 -12.68
CA GLU A 303 2.60 0.03 -14.07
C GLU A 303 2.58 1.54 -14.35
N GLY A 304 1.58 2.25 -13.84
CA GLY A 304 1.49 3.71 -13.96
C GLY A 304 2.70 4.42 -13.34
N LEU A 305 3.11 4.03 -12.13
CA LEU A 305 4.31 4.54 -11.48
C LEU A 305 5.58 4.23 -12.28
N GLU A 306 5.60 3.13 -12.99
CA GLU A 306 6.70 2.69 -13.83
C GLU A 306 6.85 3.46 -15.13
N GLY A 307 5.81 4.17 -15.56
CA GLY A 307 5.84 5.12 -16.66
C GLY A 307 6.35 6.51 -16.25
N VAL A 308 6.50 6.78 -14.95
CA VAL A 308 6.95 8.08 -14.46
C VAL A 308 8.47 8.19 -14.61
N GLU A 309 8.91 9.11 -15.47
CA GLU A 309 10.32 9.51 -15.54
C GLU A 309 10.65 10.42 -14.35
N VAL A 310 11.56 9.97 -13.49
CA VAL A 310 12.06 10.75 -12.35
C VAL A 310 13.52 11.11 -12.64
N GLY A 311 13.86 12.41 -12.54
CA GLY A 311 15.12 13.05 -12.98
C GLY A 311 16.40 12.29 -12.67
#